data_AF-A0A7S3C873-F1
#
_entry.id   AF-A0A7S3C873-F1
#
_cell.length_a   1.000
_cell.length_b   1.000
_cell.length_c   1.000
_cell.angle_alpha   90.00
_cell.angle_beta   90.00
_cell.angle_gamma   90.00
#
_symmetry.space_group_name_H-M   'P 1'
#
loop_
_entity.id
_entity.type
_entity.pdbx_description
1 polymer ?
#
loop_
_entity_poly.entity_id
_entity_poly.type
_entity_poly.pdbx_seq_one_letter_code
_entity_poly.pdbx_strand_id
1 'polypeptide(L)'
;GLFASFFSRRSLIEPLQSPAELALIVGASLLDQPVLAASSTLESQLDKLNLVMNRLKTQAYCTTTRGRAVLAAAGFEDTSRGLVVAGVPIGADDFVCASVTSKVDALLTQIDTLQEFPSHQAKHLLMRYCVLPQTSYIIRSFSPKFTVPALQGLDRRVQEFCAGMLMIDLPSFDDHHTLSTQVGLPLRAGGVGLPRLATLAPAARLAGFHLGAKNLKLPDTYWDNGTAETLLELRDAHTQHHITCNSSSKLLPLPVAHTPSRTYATTTLTNKALNDEVHQAQSAALDQQAALFRDSRGN
;
A
#
# COMPACT_ATOMS: atom_id res chain seq x y z
N GLY A 1 7.44 -6.70 -17.18
CA GLY A 1 8.21 -5.63 -16.51
C GLY A 1 9.47 -6.25 -15.96
N LEU A 2 10.64 -5.67 -16.26
CA LEU A 2 11.93 -6.11 -15.73
C LEU A 2 12.36 -5.14 -14.62
N PHE A 3 12.87 -5.67 -13.51
CA PHE A 3 13.44 -4.89 -12.41
C PHE A 3 14.84 -5.43 -12.11
N ALA A 4 15.85 -4.57 -12.15
CA ALA A 4 17.19 -4.86 -11.65
C ALA A 4 17.36 -4.13 -10.31
N SER A 5 17.67 -4.85 -9.23
CA SER A 5 17.91 -4.24 -7.91
C SER A 5 19.39 -4.02 -7.68
N PHE A 6 19.81 -2.75 -7.58
CA PHE A 6 21.15 -2.39 -7.15
C PHE A 6 21.08 -1.58 -5.86
N PHE A 7 21.71 -2.09 -4.80
CA PHE A 7 21.98 -1.34 -3.58
C PHE A 7 23.49 -1.26 -3.38
N SER A 8 24.06 -0.10 -3.68
CA SER A 8 25.37 0.31 -3.14
C SER A 8 25.25 1.72 -2.56
N ARG A 9 26.01 1.97 -1.48
CA ARG A 9 25.87 3.12 -0.58
C ARG A 9 25.97 4.46 -1.32
N ARG A 10 25.10 5.39 -0.92
CA ARG A 10 25.10 6.81 -1.33
C ARG A 10 26.47 7.47 -1.09
N SER A 11 27.13 7.83 -2.18
CA SER A 11 27.77 9.14 -2.37
C SER A 11 28.28 9.21 -3.80
N LEU A 12 27.89 10.26 -4.53
CA LEU A 12 28.33 10.62 -5.88
C LEU A 12 27.67 9.83 -7.03
N ILE A 13 26.45 10.23 -7.40
CA ILE A 13 25.92 9.96 -8.74
C ILE A 13 25.56 11.31 -9.35
N GLU A 14 26.35 11.77 -10.31
CA GLU A 14 25.95 12.84 -11.22
C GLU A 14 24.68 12.41 -11.98
N PRO A 15 23.74 13.32 -12.26
CA PRO A 15 22.52 12.97 -12.96
C PRO A 15 22.84 12.51 -14.39
N LEU A 16 22.61 11.22 -14.68
CA LEU A 16 22.55 10.68 -16.04
C LEU A 16 21.62 11.57 -16.88
N GLN A 17 22.17 12.18 -17.93
CA GLN A 17 21.61 13.37 -18.59
C GLN A 17 20.53 13.09 -19.66
N SER A 18 20.00 11.87 -19.77
CA SER A 18 19.10 11.49 -20.87
C SER A 18 17.87 10.71 -20.40
N PRO A 19 16.64 11.25 -20.57
CA PRO A 19 15.39 10.51 -20.34
C PRO A 19 15.24 9.24 -21.18
N ALA A 20 16.00 9.12 -22.29
CA ALA A 20 15.95 7.96 -23.18
C ALA A 20 16.66 6.72 -22.60
N GLU A 21 17.62 6.89 -21.69
CA GLU A 21 18.34 5.77 -21.08
C GLU A 21 17.52 5.09 -19.96
N LEU A 22 16.62 5.83 -19.31
CA LEU A 22 15.67 5.29 -18.33
C LEU A 22 14.45 4.61 -18.97
N ALA A 23 14.15 4.91 -20.24
CA ALA A 23 13.01 4.34 -20.97
C ALA A 23 13.23 2.89 -21.46
N LEU A 24 14.44 2.33 -21.30
CA LEU A 24 14.82 1.05 -21.92
C LEU A 24 14.29 -0.23 -21.24
N ILE A 25 13.35 -0.14 -20.29
CA ILE A 25 12.91 -1.31 -19.49
C ILE A 25 11.38 -1.51 -19.52
N VAL A 26 10.67 -1.01 -20.53
CA VAL A 26 9.24 -1.38 -20.69
C VAL A 26 8.87 -1.46 -22.18
N GLY A 27 9.14 -2.60 -22.82
CA GLY A 27 8.68 -2.84 -24.19
C GLY A 27 8.62 -4.34 -24.50
N ALA A 28 7.42 -4.90 -24.55
CA ALA A 28 7.13 -6.34 -24.62
C ALA A 28 7.46 -7.05 -25.95
N SER A 29 8.22 -6.44 -26.87
CA SER A 29 8.31 -6.93 -28.26
C SER A 29 9.73 -7.15 -28.83
N LEU A 30 10.81 -6.78 -28.11
CA LEU A 30 12.19 -6.82 -28.63
C LEU A 30 13.23 -7.36 -27.62
N LEU A 31 12.81 -8.25 -26.71
CA LEU A 31 13.32 -8.32 -25.33
C LEU A 31 14.61 -9.10 -25.00
N ASP A 32 15.26 -9.80 -25.94
CA ASP A 32 16.39 -10.67 -25.54
C ASP A 32 17.78 -10.00 -25.57
N GLN A 33 18.01 -9.06 -26.50
CA GLN A 33 19.26 -8.30 -26.59
C GLN A 33 19.46 -7.19 -25.53
N PRO A 34 18.43 -6.47 -25.03
CA PRO A 34 18.65 -5.30 -24.19
C PRO A 34 19.19 -5.65 -22.79
N VAL A 35 18.91 -6.83 -22.24
CA VAL A 35 19.37 -7.19 -20.88
C VAL A 35 20.88 -7.47 -20.87
N LEU A 36 21.38 -8.19 -21.86
CA LEU A 36 22.82 -8.45 -21.98
C LEU A 36 23.59 -7.17 -22.32
N ALA A 37 23.03 -6.33 -23.20
CA ALA A 37 23.59 -5.02 -23.50
C ALA A 37 23.61 -4.10 -22.27
N ALA A 38 22.56 -4.13 -21.44
CA ALA A 38 22.53 -3.38 -20.19
C ALA A 38 23.56 -3.89 -19.17
N SER A 39 23.72 -5.22 -19.04
CA SER A 39 24.74 -5.82 -18.16
C SER A 39 26.15 -5.43 -18.59
N SER A 40 26.48 -5.54 -19.88
CA SER A 40 27.81 -5.18 -20.40
C SER A 40 28.09 -3.68 -20.25
N THR A 41 27.09 -2.84 -20.51
CA THR A 41 27.18 -1.39 -20.27
C THR A 41 27.43 -1.09 -18.80
N LEU A 42 26.69 -1.74 -17.90
CA LEU A 42 26.87 -1.57 -16.46
C LEU A 42 28.27 -2.00 -16.00
N GLU A 43 28.76 -3.14 -16.48
CA GLU A 43 30.11 -3.63 -16.19
C GLU A 43 31.17 -2.63 -16.64
N SER A 44 31.03 -2.05 -17.84
CA SER A 44 31.94 -1.01 -18.32
C SER A 44 31.91 0.26 -17.45
N GLN A 45 30.75 0.68 -16.94
CA GLN A 45 30.67 1.85 -16.06
C GLN A 45 31.20 1.56 -14.66
N LEU A 46 30.95 0.36 -14.13
CA LEU A 46 31.49 -0.06 -12.83
C LEU A 46 33.02 -0.17 -12.87
N ASP A 47 33.58 -0.65 -13.98
CA ASP A 47 35.03 -0.74 -14.17
C ASP A 47 35.71 0.63 -14.11
N LYS A 48 35.11 1.68 -14.71
CA LYS A 48 35.60 3.07 -14.58
C LYS A 48 35.64 3.56 -13.13
N LEU A 49 34.79 3.01 -12.27
CA LEU A 49 34.72 3.33 -10.83
C LEU A 49 35.56 2.36 -9.98
N ASN A 50 36.30 1.43 -10.59
CA ASN A 50 37.01 0.33 -9.93
C ASN A 50 36.07 -0.54 -9.05
N LEU A 51 34.83 -0.71 -9.48
CA LEU A 51 33.83 -1.57 -8.84
C LEU A 51 33.64 -2.84 -9.65
N VAL A 52 33.52 -3.99 -8.96
CA VAL A 52 33.26 -5.29 -9.58
C VAL A 52 31.86 -5.76 -9.21
N MET A 53 31.11 -6.22 -10.20
CA MET A 53 29.77 -6.76 -9.99
C MET A 53 29.83 -8.12 -9.28
N ASN A 54 29.09 -8.27 -8.18
CA ASN A 54 28.99 -9.54 -7.47
C ASN A 54 27.99 -10.48 -8.18
N ARG A 55 28.50 -11.33 -9.06
CA ARG A 55 27.69 -12.31 -9.83
C ARG A 55 26.84 -13.24 -8.96
N LEU A 56 27.27 -13.55 -7.73
CA LEU A 56 26.49 -14.39 -6.81
C LEU A 56 25.26 -13.67 -6.24
N LYS A 57 25.26 -12.33 -6.26
CA LYS A 57 24.12 -11.51 -5.82
C LYS A 57 23.35 -10.89 -6.98
N THR A 58 23.91 -10.92 -8.19
CA THR A 58 23.26 -10.41 -9.39
C THR A 58 22.38 -11.49 -9.99
N GLN A 59 21.07 -11.27 -9.92
CA GLN A 59 20.07 -12.14 -10.50
C GLN A 59 19.31 -11.42 -11.60
N ALA A 60 18.78 -12.18 -12.56
CA ALA A 60 17.99 -11.66 -13.66
C ALA A 60 16.73 -12.52 -13.84
N TYR A 61 15.59 -11.86 -14.04
CA TYR A 61 14.31 -12.53 -14.18
C TYR A 61 13.70 -12.26 -15.55
N CYS A 62 13.26 -13.33 -16.24
CA CYS A 62 12.50 -13.22 -17.46
C CYS A 62 11.34 -14.24 -17.48
N THR A 63 10.17 -13.79 -17.91
CA THR A 63 8.98 -14.64 -18.01
C THR A 63 8.98 -15.54 -19.25
N THR A 64 9.72 -15.16 -20.31
CA THR A 64 9.72 -15.88 -21.58
C THR A 64 10.74 -17.01 -21.58
N THR A 65 10.38 -18.16 -22.18
CA THR A 65 11.28 -19.32 -22.29
C THR A 65 12.57 -18.96 -23.03
N ARG A 66 12.46 -18.16 -24.10
CA ARG A 66 13.61 -17.68 -24.88
C ARG A 66 14.53 -16.78 -24.06
N GLY A 67 13.98 -15.81 -23.34
CA GLY A 67 14.77 -14.91 -22.49
C GLY A 67 15.47 -15.65 -21.35
N ARG A 68 14.82 -16.65 -20.75
CA ARG A 68 15.48 -17.53 -19.75
C ARG A 68 16.69 -18.26 -20.32
N ALA A 69 16.58 -18.82 -21.53
CA ALA A 69 17.71 -19.48 -22.18
C ALA A 69 18.88 -18.52 -22.45
N VAL A 70 18.58 -17.28 -22.85
CA VAL A 70 19.59 -16.23 -23.07
C VAL A 70 20.28 -15.82 -21.76
N LEU A 71 19.52 -15.66 -20.66
CA LEU A 71 20.06 -15.35 -19.35
C LEU A 71 20.96 -16.48 -18.81
N ALA A 72 20.52 -17.73 -18.97
CA ALA A 72 21.31 -18.90 -18.59
C ALA A 72 22.62 -18.99 -19.39
N ALA A 73 22.58 -18.72 -20.70
CA ALA A 73 23.77 -18.69 -21.55
C ALA A 73 24.76 -17.59 -21.15
N ALA A 74 24.27 -16.50 -20.55
CA ALA A 74 25.09 -15.42 -20.02
C ALA A 74 25.58 -15.64 -18.56
N GLY A 75 25.28 -16.81 -17.97
CA GLY A 75 25.74 -17.18 -16.63
C GLY A 75 24.94 -16.58 -15.49
N PHE A 76 23.73 -16.07 -15.74
CA PHE A 76 22.81 -15.68 -14.67
C PHE A 76 22.10 -16.92 -14.09
N GLU A 77 21.88 -16.92 -12.78
CA GLU A 77 21.08 -17.94 -12.10
C GLU A 77 19.63 -17.87 -12.61
N ASP A 78 19.06 -19.02 -12.99
CA ASP A 78 17.68 -19.09 -13.47
C ASP A 78 16.69 -18.95 -12.31
N THR A 79 16.22 -17.72 -12.07
CA THR A 79 15.13 -17.46 -11.13
C THR A 79 13.77 -17.60 -11.83
N SER A 80 13.45 -18.79 -12.34
CA SER A 80 12.27 -19.03 -13.20
C SER A 80 10.92 -18.58 -12.63
N ARG A 81 10.78 -18.52 -11.30
CA ARG A 81 9.53 -18.15 -10.61
C ARG A 81 9.44 -16.67 -10.20
N GLY A 82 10.56 -15.97 -10.07
CA GLY A 82 10.56 -14.58 -9.63
C GLY A 82 11.86 -14.13 -8.97
N LEU A 83 11.97 -12.84 -8.72
CA LEU A 83 13.09 -12.14 -8.11
C LEU A 83 12.64 -11.34 -6.89
N VAL A 84 13.47 -11.23 -5.86
CA VAL A 84 13.20 -10.34 -4.71
C VAL A 84 14.02 -9.06 -4.84
N VAL A 85 13.33 -7.93 -5.01
CA VAL A 85 13.93 -6.60 -5.15
C VAL A 85 13.62 -5.78 -3.91
N ALA A 86 14.65 -5.41 -3.15
CA ALA A 86 14.52 -4.62 -1.93
C ALA A 86 13.53 -5.20 -0.90
N GLY A 87 13.40 -6.54 -0.86
CA GLY A 87 12.45 -7.24 0.01
C GLY A 87 11.05 -7.46 -0.58
N VAL A 88 10.80 -6.97 -1.80
CA VAL A 88 9.54 -7.13 -2.55
C VAL A 88 9.72 -8.22 -3.64
N PRO A 89 8.97 -9.32 -3.60
CA PRO A 89 8.98 -10.34 -4.64
C PRO A 89 8.29 -9.82 -5.90
N ILE A 90 8.88 -10.12 -7.05
CA ILE A 90 8.38 -9.79 -8.38
C ILE A 90 8.46 -11.07 -9.20
N GLY A 91 7.34 -11.58 -9.71
CA GLY A 91 7.36 -12.85 -10.43
C GLY A 91 5.98 -13.43 -10.64
N ALA A 92 5.92 -14.76 -10.63
CA ALA A 92 4.67 -15.50 -10.67
C ALA A 92 3.81 -15.24 -9.42
N ASP A 93 2.49 -15.28 -9.59
CA ASP A 93 1.50 -14.98 -8.55
C ASP A 93 1.70 -15.87 -7.29
N ASP A 94 2.02 -17.14 -7.49
CA ASP A 94 2.25 -18.10 -6.42
C ASP A 94 3.54 -17.80 -5.63
N PHE A 95 4.60 -17.34 -6.30
CA PHE A 95 5.84 -16.89 -5.68
C PHE A 95 5.62 -15.63 -4.82
N VAL A 96 4.87 -14.66 -5.36
CA VAL A 96 4.52 -13.44 -4.63
C VAL A 96 3.64 -13.77 -3.42
N CYS A 97 2.62 -14.60 -3.60
CA CYS A 97 1.72 -15.04 -2.54
C CYS A 97 2.48 -15.75 -1.42
N ALA A 98 3.33 -16.73 -1.75
CA ALA A 98 4.13 -17.46 -0.76
C ALA A 98 5.04 -16.52 0.05
N SER A 99 5.66 -15.53 -0.59
CA SER A 99 6.49 -14.55 0.11
C SER A 99 5.68 -13.59 0.98
N VAL A 100 4.46 -13.20 0.59
CA VAL A 100 3.57 -12.40 1.44
C VAL A 100 3.14 -13.19 2.66
N THR A 101 2.65 -14.42 2.45
CA THR A 101 2.21 -15.32 3.53
C THR A 101 3.34 -15.54 4.53
N SER A 102 4.55 -15.89 4.07
CA SER A 102 5.71 -16.08 4.95
C SER A 102 6.04 -14.84 5.80
N LYS A 103 5.91 -13.63 5.23
CA LYS A 103 6.11 -12.38 5.98
C LYS A 103 5.01 -12.14 7.01
N VAL A 104 3.76 -12.45 6.69
CA VAL A 104 2.64 -12.34 7.62
C VAL A 104 2.73 -13.38 8.74
N ASP A 105 3.12 -14.61 8.44
CA ASP A 105 3.33 -15.68 9.43
C ASP A 105 4.42 -15.31 10.44
N ALA A 106 5.50 -14.67 9.98
CA ALA A 106 6.54 -14.14 10.85
C ALA A 106 5.99 -13.05 11.80
N LEU A 107 5.06 -12.21 11.34
CA LEU A 107 4.39 -11.21 12.17
C LEU A 107 3.42 -11.85 13.17
N LEU A 108 2.68 -12.88 12.77
CA LEU A 108 1.83 -13.66 13.69
C LEU A 108 2.65 -14.24 14.85
N THR A 109 3.81 -14.84 14.52
CA THR A 109 4.75 -15.36 15.52
C THR A 109 5.26 -14.26 16.47
N GLN A 110 5.52 -13.05 15.95
CA GLN A 110 5.89 -11.89 16.78
C GLN A 110 4.74 -11.49 17.72
N ILE A 111 3.49 -11.48 17.24
CA ILE A 111 2.32 -11.16 18.08
C ILE A 111 2.14 -12.21 19.19
N ASP A 112 2.32 -13.49 18.88
CA ASP A 112 2.26 -14.57 19.88
C ASP A 112 3.32 -14.37 20.97
N THR A 113 4.56 -14.07 20.56
CA THR A 113 5.65 -13.76 21.51
C THR A 113 5.32 -12.53 22.36
N LEU A 114 4.74 -11.49 21.76
CA LEU A 114 4.31 -10.30 22.50
C LEU A 114 3.18 -10.61 23.47
N GLN A 115 2.28 -11.55 23.17
CA GLN A 115 1.18 -11.91 24.05
C GLN A 115 1.65 -12.37 25.43
N GLU A 116 2.83 -12.98 25.52
CA GLU A 116 3.44 -13.45 26.77
C GLU A 116 4.17 -12.34 27.56
N PHE A 117 4.33 -11.16 26.97
CA PHE A 117 5.06 -10.06 27.61
C PHE A 117 4.32 -9.54 28.86
N PRO A 118 4.99 -9.38 30.02
CA PRO A 118 4.31 -9.17 31.30
C PRO A 118 3.64 -7.79 31.45
N SER A 119 4.20 -6.75 30.82
CA SER A 119 3.65 -5.39 30.91
C SER A 119 2.69 -5.11 29.75
N HIS A 120 1.40 -4.91 30.05
CA HIS A 120 0.39 -4.56 29.05
C HIS A 120 0.75 -3.28 28.28
N GLN A 121 1.25 -2.25 28.96
CA GLN A 121 1.65 -1.00 28.32
C GLN A 121 2.83 -1.21 27.37
N ALA A 122 3.87 -1.93 27.81
CA ALA A 122 5.02 -2.21 26.96
C ALA A 122 4.62 -3.06 25.74
N LYS A 123 3.75 -4.05 25.95
CA LYS A 123 3.19 -4.90 24.90
C LYS A 123 2.46 -4.07 23.84
N HIS A 124 1.59 -3.15 24.26
CA HIS A 124 0.90 -2.22 23.36
C HIS A 124 1.88 -1.35 22.56
N LEU A 125 2.89 -0.79 23.22
CA LEU A 125 3.90 0.04 22.56
C LEU A 125 4.70 -0.77 21.53
N LEU A 126 5.14 -1.98 21.86
CA LEU A 126 5.85 -2.86 20.93
C LEU A 126 4.98 -3.24 19.73
N MET A 127 3.70 -3.56 19.96
CA MET A 127 2.77 -3.82 18.88
C MET A 127 2.67 -2.64 17.91
N ARG A 128 2.50 -1.42 18.46
CA ARG A 128 2.31 -0.20 17.66
C ARG A 128 3.56 0.30 16.97
N TYR A 129 4.73 0.18 17.60
CA TYR A 129 5.98 0.76 17.10
C TYR A 129 6.92 -0.24 16.43
N CYS A 130 6.71 -1.56 16.60
CA CYS A 130 7.55 -2.59 16.02
C CYS A 130 6.81 -3.46 15.01
N VAL A 131 5.62 -3.99 15.37
CA VAL A 131 4.88 -4.92 14.49
C VAL A 131 4.13 -4.16 13.39
N LEU A 132 3.31 -3.16 13.76
CA LEU A 132 2.52 -2.43 12.76
C LEU A 132 3.34 -1.71 11.68
N PRO A 133 4.50 -1.09 11.95
CA PRO A 133 5.29 -0.47 10.89
C PRO A 133 5.79 -1.48 9.84
N GLN A 134 6.06 -2.73 10.22
CA GLN A 134 6.42 -3.79 9.27
C GLN A 134 5.25 -4.09 8.31
N THR A 135 4.02 -4.14 8.84
CA THR A 135 2.82 -4.32 8.00
C THR A 135 2.60 -3.17 7.04
N SER A 136 2.92 -1.93 7.46
CA SER A 136 2.80 -0.74 6.61
C SER A 136 3.68 -0.81 5.36
N TYR A 137 4.87 -1.42 5.47
CA TYR A 137 5.71 -1.70 4.32
C TYR A 137 5.06 -2.74 3.39
N ILE A 138 4.55 -3.84 3.93
CA ILE A 138 3.88 -4.90 3.15
C ILE A 138 2.69 -4.33 2.36
N ILE A 139 1.79 -3.57 3.00
CA ILE A 139 0.60 -3.06 2.31
C ILE A 139 0.89 -1.95 1.28
N ARG A 140 2.05 -1.28 1.38
CA ARG A 140 2.45 -0.24 0.42
C ARG A 140 3.17 -0.81 -0.79
N SER A 141 3.89 -1.92 -0.61
CA SER A 141 4.78 -2.48 -1.61
C SER A 141 4.16 -3.60 -2.46
N PHE A 142 3.09 -4.24 -1.97
CA PHE A 142 2.51 -5.43 -2.59
C PHE A 142 1.06 -5.17 -3.04
N SER A 143 0.62 -5.81 -4.13
CA SER A 143 -0.79 -5.69 -4.57
C SER A 143 -1.75 -6.24 -3.50
N PRO A 144 -2.88 -5.55 -3.24
CA PRO A 144 -3.98 -6.00 -2.40
C PRO A 144 -4.46 -7.42 -2.71
N LYS A 145 -4.41 -7.82 -3.99
CA LYS A 145 -4.75 -9.18 -4.43
C LYS A 145 -3.99 -10.25 -3.64
N PHE A 146 -2.73 -10.00 -3.32
CA PHE A 146 -1.87 -10.92 -2.57
C PHE A 146 -1.88 -10.67 -1.06
N THR A 147 -2.04 -9.41 -0.63
CA THR A 147 -1.94 -9.07 0.80
C THR A 147 -3.23 -9.25 1.56
N VAL A 148 -4.39 -8.88 0.99
CA VAL A 148 -5.67 -8.88 1.72
C VAL A 148 -6.02 -10.24 2.33
N PRO A 149 -5.89 -11.39 1.61
CA PRO A 149 -6.20 -12.70 2.17
C PRO A 149 -5.35 -13.03 3.41
N ALA A 150 -4.04 -12.76 3.36
CA ALA A 150 -3.13 -13.00 4.49
C ALA A 150 -3.38 -12.04 5.66
N LEU A 151 -3.71 -10.77 5.37
CA LEU A 151 -3.95 -9.75 6.39
C LEU A 151 -5.25 -9.96 7.16
N GLN A 152 -6.25 -10.66 6.63
CA GLN A 152 -7.46 -10.98 7.38
C GLN A 152 -7.15 -11.84 8.62
N GLY A 153 -6.25 -12.82 8.50
CA GLY A 153 -5.77 -13.62 9.63
C GLY A 153 -5.00 -12.76 10.64
N LEU A 154 -4.16 -11.85 10.14
CA LEU A 154 -3.42 -10.92 10.98
C LEU A 154 -4.35 -9.96 11.75
N ASP A 155 -5.35 -9.38 11.08
CA ASP A 155 -6.33 -8.48 11.70
C ASP A 155 -7.10 -9.18 12.82
N ARG A 156 -7.50 -10.44 12.63
CA ARG A 156 -8.11 -11.24 13.68
C ARG A 156 -7.16 -11.44 14.87
N ARG A 157 -5.90 -11.80 14.60
CA ARG A 157 -4.90 -11.98 15.67
C ARG A 157 -4.64 -10.68 16.43
N VAL A 158 -4.64 -9.54 15.75
CA VAL A 158 -4.53 -8.20 16.37
C VAL A 158 -5.73 -7.94 17.29
N GLN A 159 -6.94 -8.32 16.90
CA GLN A 159 -8.14 -8.18 17.73
C GLN A 159 -8.08 -9.08 18.97
N GLU A 160 -7.67 -10.34 18.83
CA GLU A 160 -7.45 -11.26 19.95
C GLU A 160 -6.38 -10.74 20.92
N PHE A 161 -5.29 -10.22 20.38
CA PHE A 161 -4.25 -9.55 21.16
C PHE A 161 -4.82 -8.36 21.95
N CYS A 162 -5.64 -7.52 21.32
CA CYS A 162 -6.32 -6.40 22.01
C CYS A 162 -7.27 -6.89 23.11
N ALA A 163 -8.10 -7.88 22.81
CA ALA A 163 -9.07 -8.44 23.74
C ALA A 163 -8.37 -9.01 24.98
N GLY A 164 -7.32 -9.81 24.78
CA GLY A 164 -6.50 -10.34 25.87
C GLY A 164 -5.75 -9.26 26.65
N MET A 165 -5.29 -8.20 25.99
CA MET A 165 -4.66 -7.06 26.67
C MET A 165 -5.65 -6.26 27.53
N LEU A 166 -6.90 -6.12 27.08
CA LEU A 166 -7.97 -5.40 27.78
C LEU A 166 -8.76 -6.27 28.76
N MET A 167 -8.46 -7.57 28.84
CA MET A 167 -9.20 -8.57 29.63
C MET A 167 -10.69 -8.61 29.27
N ILE A 168 -11.00 -8.54 27.97
CA ILE A 168 -12.35 -8.63 27.41
C ILE A 168 -12.47 -9.95 26.64
N ASP A 169 -13.62 -10.63 26.77
CA ASP A 169 -13.90 -11.84 25.99
C ASP A 169 -14.08 -11.52 24.51
N LEU A 170 -13.45 -12.32 23.64
CA LEU A 170 -13.47 -12.10 22.19
C LEU A 170 -14.89 -12.08 21.56
N PRO A 171 -15.84 -12.96 21.96
CA PRO A 171 -17.22 -12.87 21.44
C PRO A 171 -17.86 -11.51 21.74
N SER A 172 -17.68 -10.98 22.95
CA SER A 172 -18.16 -9.65 23.32
C SER A 172 -17.46 -8.53 22.52
N PHE A 173 -16.21 -8.74 22.13
CA PHE A 173 -15.48 -7.79 21.30
C PHE A 173 -16.04 -7.71 19.87
N ASP A 174 -16.40 -8.86 19.29
CA ASP A 174 -16.96 -8.95 17.93
C ASP A 174 -18.41 -8.45 17.86
N ASP A 175 -19.22 -8.74 18.88
CA ASP A 175 -20.61 -8.28 18.98
C ASP A 175 -20.72 -6.75 19.11
N HIS A 176 -19.65 -6.10 19.59
CA HIS A 176 -19.57 -4.66 19.76
C HIS A 176 -18.81 -3.99 18.61
N HIS A 177 -19.50 -3.74 17.51
CA HIS A 177 -18.96 -3.00 16.36
C HIS A 177 -18.25 -1.68 16.76
N THR A 178 -18.78 -0.99 17.78
CA THR A 178 -18.19 0.23 18.33
C THR A 178 -16.80 0.00 18.94
N LEU A 179 -16.61 -1.08 19.70
CA LEU A 179 -15.30 -1.42 20.29
C LEU A 179 -14.28 -1.75 19.21
N SER A 180 -14.67 -2.60 18.26
CA SER A 180 -13.80 -2.98 17.15
C SER A 180 -13.38 -1.75 16.30
N THR A 181 -14.31 -0.83 16.07
CA THR A 181 -14.03 0.45 15.41
C THR A 181 -13.10 1.33 16.25
N GLN A 182 -13.38 1.47 17.55
CA GLN A 182 -12.60 2.30 18.47
C GLN A 182 -11.14 1.83 18.58
N VAL A 183 -10.90 0.51 18.61
CA VAL A 183 -9.54 -0.05 18.62
C VAL A 183 -8.75 0.36 17.38
N GLY A 184 -9.40 0.37 16.23
CA GLY A 184 -8.80 0.79 14.96
C GLY A 184 -8.51 2.28 14.85
N LEU A 185 -9.15 3.12 15.66
CA LEU A 185 -8.97 4.57 15.59
C LEU A 185 -7.59 5.00 16.10
N PRO A 186 -7.02 6.09 15.55
CA PRO A 186 -5.81 6.71 16.11
C PRO A 186 -6.03 7.21 17.55
N LEU A 187 -4.95 7.26 18.35
CA LEU A 187 -5.03 7.74 19.74
C LEU A 187 -5.59 9.17 19.86
N ARG A 188 -5.27 10.05 18.89
CA ARG A 188 -5.82 11.42 18.85
C ARG A 188 -7.34 11.48 18.66
N ALA A 189 -7.95 10.38 18.23
CA ALA A 189 -9.40 10.20 18.11
C ALA A 189 -9.96 9.30 19.22
N GLY A 190 -9.19 9.08 20.29
CA GLY A 190 -9.57 8.25 21.43
C GLY A 190 -9.40 6.74 21.23
N GLY A 191 -8.80 6.30 20.12
CA GLY A 191 -8.62 4.88 19.84
C GLY A 191 -7.33 4.26 20.37
N VAL A 192 -7.12 2.97 20.05
CA VAL A 192 -5.94 2.20 20.48
C VAL A 192 -4.81 2.24 19.44
N GLY A 193 -5.11 2.67 18.20
CA GLY A 193 -4.16 2.81 17.12
C GLY A 193 -3.77 1.49 16.46
N LEU A 194 -4.67 0.50 16.48
CA LEU A 194 -4.46 -0.83 15.90
C LEU A 194 -5.48 -1.05 14.76
N PRO A 195 -5.25 -0.44 13.58
CA PRO A 195 -6.23 -0.45 12.49
C PRO A 195 -6.35 -1.82 11.83
N ARG A 196 -7.48 -2.05 11.14
CA ARG A 196 -7.68 -3.20 10.26
C ARG A 196 -6.86 -3.01 8.98
N LEU A 197 -5.77 -3.76 8.86
CA LEU A 197 -4.78 -3.63 7.80
C LEU A 197 -5.34 -4.09 6.46
N ALA A 198 -6.20 -5.12 6.43
CA ALA A 198 -6.84 -5.57 5.20
C ALA A 198 -7.69 -4.45 4.56
N THR A 199 -8.41 -3.67 5.38
CA THR A 199 -9.20 -2.51 4.92
C THR A 199 -8.30 -1.37 4.41
N LEU A 200 -7.14 -1.17 5.03
CA LEU A 200 -6.20 -0.11 4.64
C LEU A 200 -5.33 -0.46 3.43
N ALA A 201 -5.14 -1.75 3.14
CA ALA A 201 -4.15 -2.19 2.17
C ALA A 201 -4.32 -1.58 0.76
N PRO A 202 -5.53 -1.51 0.19
CA PRO A 202 -5.73 -0.91 -1.12
C PRO A 202 -5.33 0.58 -1.19
N ALA A 203 -5.75 1.37 -0.21
CA ALA A 203 -5.40 2.80 -0.14
C ALA A 203 -3.90 2.99 0.11
N ALA A 204 -3.30 2.15 0.95
CA ALA A 204 -1.86 2.20 1.23
C ALA A 204 -1.03 1.83 -0.01
N ARG A 205 -1.46 0.83 -0.78
CA ARG A 205 -0.81 0.44 -2.05
C ARG A 205 -0.80 1.58 -3.04
N LEU A 206 -1.93 2.26 -3.24
CA LEU A 206 -2.02 3.45 -4.09
C LEU A 206 -1.05 4.54 -3.66
N ALA A 207 -1.01 4.85 -2.37
CA ALA A 207 -0.09 5.86 -1.84
C ALA A 207 1.38 5.47 -2.06
N GLY A 208 1.73 4.19 -1.85
CA GLY A 208 3.06 3.65 -2.10
C GLY A 208 3.45 3.70 -3.58
N PHE A 209 2.53 3.30 -4.46
CA PHE A 209 2.71 3.44 -5.91
C PHE A 209 2.96 4.90 -6.28
N HIS A 210 2.14 5.80 -5.74
CA HIS A 210 2.19 7.20 -6.10
C HIS A 210 3.53 7.83 -5.73
N LEU A 211 4.00 7.56 -4.53
CA LEU A 211 5.31 8.03 -4.10
C LEU A 211 6.43 7.47 -5.00
N GLY A 212 6.34 6.19 -5.40
CA GLY A 212 7.29 5.56 -6.30
C GLY A 212 7.33 6.21 -7.69
N ALA A 213 6.18 6.38 -8.33
CA ALA A 213 6.06 6.98 -9.66
C ALA A 213 6.56 8.43 -9.68
N LYS A 214 6.25 9.22 -8.65
CA LYS A 214 6.78 10.58 -8.49
C LYS A 214 8.30 10.61 -8.41
N ASN A 215 8.91 9.69 -7.64
CA ASN A 215 10.37 9.63 -7.49
C ASN A 215 11.08 9.18 -8.77
N LEU A 216 10.42 8.35 -9.58
CA LEU A 216 10.92 7.91 -10.89
C LEU A 216 10.68 8.92 -12.01
N LYS A 217 10.00 10.05 -11.72
CA LYS A 217 9.60 11.07 -12.71
C LYS A 217 8.89 10.46 -13.92
N LEU A 218 8.04 9.46 -13.67
CA LEU A 218 7.27 8.85 -14.75
C LEU A 218 6.32 9.89 -15.35
N PRO A 219 6.08 9.88 -16.67
CA PRO A 219 5.13 10.78 -17.32
C PRO A 219 3.74 10.64 -16.70
N ASP A 220 2.98 11.73 -16.69
CA ASP A 220 1.65 11.73 -16.05
C ASP A 220 0.68 10.72 -16.70
N THR A 221 0.88 10.37 -17.97
CA THR A 221 0.10 9.34 -18.68
C THR A 221 0.28 7.93 -18.11
N TYR A 222 1.31 7.69 -17.29
CA TYR A 222 1.50 6.41 -16.61
C TYR A 222 0.51 6.23 -15.45
N TRP A 223 -0.01 7.32 -14.89
CA TRP A 223 -1.03 7.27 -13.83
C TRP A 223 -2.32 6.66 -14.34
N ASP A 224 -2.76 7.01 -15.54
CA ASP A 224 -4.08 6.63 -16.04
C ASP A 224 -4.24 5.09 -16.15
N ASN A 225 -3.16 4.39 -16.53
CA ASN A 225 -3.21 2.93 -16.70
C ASN A 225 -2.96 2.17 -15.38
N GLY A 226 -2.00 2.59 -14.56
CA GLY A 226 -1.69 1.91 -13.30
C GLY A 226 -2.73 2.15 -12.20
N THR A 227 -3.38 3.31 -12.21
CA THR A 227 -4.50 3.61 -11.31
C THR A 227 -5.74 2.83 -11.69
N ALA A 228 -6.05 2.64 -12.98
CA ALA A 228 -7.23 1.89 -13.39
C ALA A 228 -7.24 0.45 -12.82
N GLU A 229 -6.12 -0.27 -12.91
CA GLU A 229 -6.01 -1.63 -12.37
C GLU A 229 -6.13 -1.63 -10.83
N THR A 230 -5.45 -0.69 -10.15
CA THR A 230 -5.53 -0.59 -8.68
C THR A 230 -6.91 -0.11 -8.19
N LEU A 231 -7.59 0.74 -8.97
CA LEU A 231 -8.96 1.21 -8.71
C LEU A 231 -10.00 0.11 -8.95
N LEU A 232 -9.78 -0.75 -9.94
CA LEU A 232 -10.57 -1.96 -10.14
C LEU A 232 -10.37 -2.92 -8.97
N GLU A 233 -9.12 -3.16 -8.54
CA GLU A 233 -8.82 -3.96 -7.33
C GLU A 233 -9.49 -3.35 -6.08
N LEU A 234 -9.47 -2.03 -5.92
CA LEU A 234 -10.15 -1.31 -4.85
C LEU A 234 -11.66 -1.51 -4.87
N ARG A 235 -12.27 -1.38 -6.04
CA ARG A 235 -13.71 -1.59 -6.24
C ARG A 235 -14.07 -3.02 -5.83
N ASP A 236 -13.34 -4.00 -6.33
CA ASP A 236 -13.62 -5.41 -6.08
C ASP A 236 -13.40 -5.78 -4.61
N ALA A 237 -12.36 -5.25 -3.96
CA ALA A 237 -12.12 -5.41 -2.53
C ALA A 237 -13.21 -4.75 -1.67
N HIS A 238 -13.70 -3.56 -2.06
CA HIS A 238 -14.76 -2.86 -1.36
C HIS A 238 -16.11 -3.59 -1.48
N THR A 239 -16.40 -4.15 -2.67
CA THR A 239 -17.58 -5.00 -2.89
C THR A 239 -17.55 -6.25 -2.02
N GLN A 240 -16.40 -6.94 -1.91
CA GLN A 240 -16.26 -8.12 -1.04
C GLN A 240 -16.44 -7.80 0.44
N HIS A 241 -15.94 -6.65 0.91
CA HIS A 241 -16.10 -6.23 2.31
C HIS A 241 -17.56 -5.86 2.65
N HIS A 242 -18.26 -5.18 1.74
CA HIS A 242 -19.69 -4.86 1.94
C HIS A 242 -20.57 -6.11 1.99
N ILE A 243 -20.29 -7.14 1.19
CA ILE A 243 -21.02 -8.41 1.20
C ILE A 243 -20.85 -9.16 2.54
N THR A 244 -19.64 -9.13 3.12
CA THR A 244 -19.34 -9.82 4.39
C THR A 244 -19.90 -9.08 5.61
N CYS A 245 -19.99 -7.75 5.57
CA CYS A 245 -20.52 -6.97 6.70
C CYS A 245 -22.06 -6.86 6.71
N ASN A 246 -22.73 -6.85 5.55
CA ASN A 246 -24.19 -6.67 5.48
C ASN A 246 -24.99 -7.94 5.85
N SER A 247 -24.37 -9.12 5.89
CA SER A 247 -25.05 -10.36 6.27
C SER A 247 -25.33 -10.49 7.77
N SER A 248 -24.81 -9.58 8.62
CA SER A 248 -24.77 -9.80 10.08
C SER A 248 -25.32 -8.69 10.99
N SER A 249 -25.88 -7.57 10.49
CA SER A 249 -26.29 -6.49 11.40
C SER A 249 -27.52 -5.67 11.00
N LYS A 250 -28.50 -5.62 11.92
CA LYS A 250 -29.50 -4.55 12.02
C LYS A 250 -28.77 -3.26 12.44
N LEU A 251 -28.75 -2.26 11.57
CA LEU A 251 -28.10 -0.97 11.80
C LEU A 251 -28.76 -0.23 12.98
N LEU A 252 -28.00 0.02 14.05
CA LEU A 252 -28.35 1.04 15.04
C LEU A 252 -27.74 2.39 14.60
N PRO A 253 -28.45 3.51 14.78
CA PRO A 253 -27.96 4.83 14.42
C PRO A 253 -26.77 5.23 15.31
N LEU A 254 -25.67 5.64 14.68
CA LEU A 254 -24.50 6.18 15.38
C LEU A 254 -24.85 7.52 16.06
N PRO A 255 -24.34 7.80 17.27
CA PRO A 255 -24.51 9.11 17.89
C PRO A 255 -23.69 10.17 17.14
N VAL A 256 -24.31 11.32 16.93
CA VAL A 256 -23.75 12.50 16.26
C VAL A 256 -22.50 12.96 17.01
N ALA A 257 -21.34 12.91 16.35
CA ALA A 257 -20.08 13.35 16.91
C ALA A 257 -20.09 14.87 17.18
N HIS A 258 -19.76 15.27 18.40
CA HIS A 258 -19.50 16.65 18.77
C HIS A 258 -18.27 17.19 18.01
N THR A 259 -18.42 18.38 17.41
CA THR A 259 -17.37 19.12 16.72
C THR A 259 -16.32 19.65 17.71
N PRO A 260 -15.01 19.34 17.54
CA PRO A 260 -13.98 20.04 18.27
C PRO A 260 -13.67 21.41 17.63
N SER A 261 -13.49 22.41 18.49
CA SER A 261 -13.15 23.79 18.16
C SER A 261 -11.89 23.95 17.30
N ARG A 262 -12.00 24.87 16.35
CA ARG A 262 -10.93 25.50 15.54
C ARG A 262 -9.67 25.80 16.35
N THR A 263 -8.52 25.32 15.89
CA THR A 263 -7.32 26.18 15.82
C THR A 263 -6.28 25.71 14.79
N TYR A 264 -5.86 26.69 14.00
CA TYR A 264 -4.70 26.83 13.12
C TYR A 264 -4.68 26.25 11.70
N ALA A 265 -4.47 27.20 10.80
CA ALA A 265 -4.22 27.14 9.38
C ALA A 265 -2.83 26.59 9.05
N THR A 266 -2.64 26.03 7.85
CA THR A 266 -1.89 26.63 6.73
C THR A 266 -1.83 25.64 5.55
N THR A 267 -2.73 25.80 4.57
CA THR A 267 -2.47 25.48 3.15
C THR A 267 -3.30 26.43 2.30
N THR A 268 -2.74 27.61 2.05
CA THR A 268 -3.35 28.70 1.29
C THR A 268 -2.91 28.55 -0.16
N LEU A 269 -3.85 28.24 -1.07
CA LEU A 269 -4.06 28.91 -2.37
C LEU A 269 -4.97 28.12 -3.33
N THR A 270 -5.22 26.82 -3.11
CA THR A 270 -6.18 26.04 -3.92
C THR A 270 -7.59 25.98 -3.32
N ASN A 271 -7.76 26.23 -2.03
CA ASN A 271 -9.06 26.15 -1.35
C ASN A 271 -9.97 27.37 -1.53
N LYS A 272 -9.45 28.51 -2.02
CA LYS A 272 -10.30 29.71 -2.19
C LYS A 272 -11.28 29.55 -3.34
N ALA A 273 -10.81 29.07 -4.50
CA ALA A 273 -11.66 28.81 -5.65
C ALA A 273 -12.73 27.75 -5.37
N LEU A 274 -12.35 26.66 -4.68
CA LEU A 274 -13.29 25.61 -4.27
C LEU A 274 -14.32 26.13 -3.25
N ASN A 275 -13.92 26.97 -2.30
CA ASN A 275 -14.86 27.56 -1.35
C ASN A 275 -15.79 28.59 -1.99
N ASP A 276 -15.30 29.37 -2.96
CA ASP A 276 -16.12 30.34 -3.69
C ASP A 276 -17.17 29.62 -4.56
N GLU A 277 -16.82 28.51 -5.22
CA GLU A 277 -17.77 27.65 -5.96
C GLU A 277 -18.82 27.01 -5.05
N VAL A 278 -18.41 26.51 -3.88
CA VAL A 278 -19.34 25.92 -2.90
C VAL A 278 -20.30 26.96 -2.33
N HIS A 279 -19.82 28.16 -2.03
CA HIS A 279 -20.68 29.25 -1.56
C HIS A 279 -21.67 29.72 -2.63
N GLN A 280 -21.24 29.75 -3.90
CA GLN A 280 -22.10 30.14 -5.01
C GLN A 280 -23.18 29.08 -5.30
N ALA A 281 -22.83 27.80 -5.21
CA ALA A 281 -23.79 26.70 -5.33
C ALA A 281 -24.82 26.69 -4.18
N GLN A 282 -24.39 27.02 -2.95
CA GLN A 282 -25.28 27.10 -1.79
C GLN A 282 -26.24 28.29 -1.87
N SER A 283 -25.80 29.46 -2.37
CA SER A 283 -26.72 30.60 -2.53
C SER A 283 -27.77 30.33 -3.61
N ALA A 284 -27.37 29.71 -4.73
CA ALA A 284 -28.29 29.34 -5.80
C ALA A 284 -29.35 28.32 -5.34
N ALA A 285 -28.97 27.36 -4.50
CA ALA A 285 -29.91 26.39 -3.92
C ALA A 285 -30.91 27.05 -2.95
N LEU A 286 -30.46 27.99 -2.12
CA LEU A 286 -31.33 28.75 -1.21
C LEU A 286 -32.32 29.64 -1.97
N ASP A 287 -31.89 30.27 -3.07
CA ASP A 287 -32.76 31.08 -3.92
C ASP A 287 -33.82 30.24 -4.64
N GLN A 288 -33.47 29.04 -5.13
CA GLN A 288 -34.45 28.10 -5.68
C GLN A 288 -35.46 27.64 -4.63
N GLN A 289 -35.01 27.38 -3.42
CA GLN A 289 -35.89 26.97 -2.33
C GLN A 289 -36.83 28.10 -1.90
N ALA A 290 -36.33 29.35 -1.86
CA ALA A 290 -37.14 30.52 -1.62
C ALA A 290 -38.18 30.79 -2.73
N ALA A 291 -37.84 30.51 -3.99
CA ALA A 291 -38.77 30.60 -5.11
C ALA A 291 -39.92 29.58 -5.01
N LEU A 292 -39.60 28.32 -4.68
CA LEU A 292 -40.61 27.27 -4.46
C LEU A 292 -41.56 27.60 -3.29
N PHE A 293 -41.03 28.21 -2.22
CA PHE A 293 -41.86 28.64 -1.10
C PHE A 293 -42.78 29.83 -1.43
N ARG A 294 -42.41 30.71 -2.37
CA ARG A 294 -43.28 31.82 -2.80
C ARG A 294 -44.44 31.33 -3.66
N ASP A 295 -44.23 30.32 -4.49
CA ASP A 295 -45.29 29.73 -5.33
C ASP A 295 -46.35 28.97 -4.49
N SER A 296 -45.93 28.35 -3.39
CA SER A 296 -46.82 27.58 -2.51
C SER A 296 -47.79 28.40 -1.65
N ARG A 297 -47.70 29.74 -1.64
CA ARG A 297 -48.59 30.63 -0.86
C ARG A 297 -49.56 31.45 -1.72
N GLY A 298 -49.61 31.18 -3.02
CA GLY A 298 -50.50 31.84 -3.98
C GLY A 298 -51.62 30.92 -4.48
N ASN A 299 -52.39 30.31 -3.58
CA ASN A 299 -53.71 29.72 -3.84
C ASN A 299 -54.53 29.65 -2.55
#